data_AF-A0A537ZI29-F1
#
_entry.id   AF-A0A537ZI29-F1
#
_cell.length_a   1.000
_cell.length_b   1.000
_cell.length_c   1.000
_cell.angle_alpha   90.00
_cell.angle_beta   90.00
_cell.angle_gamma   90.00
#
_symmetry.space_group_name_H-M   'P 1'
#
loop_
_entity.id
_entity.type
_entity.pdbx_description
1 polymer ?
#
loop_
_entity_poly.entity_id
_entity_poly.type
_entity_poly.pdbx_seq_one_letter_code
_entity_poly.pdbx_strand_id
1 'polypeptide(L)'
;MLPIALALLVVAVLVGEVWAAQNPSTKRVSVDSHGAQDNGQSLKPAISANGRFVAFDSSASNLVAGDTNAAADVFVRDRKTGKTRRVSVDSHGAQGNGATFLPAISADGRFVAFDSSASNLVAGDTNAVSDVFVRDRKTGKTRRVSVDSHG
;
A
#
# COMPACT_ATOMS: atom_id res chain seq x y z
N MET A 1 -49.88 53.43 33.59
CA MET A 1 -49.49 52.01 33.62
C MET A 1 -48.94 51.65 32.25
N LEU A 2 -47.64 51.36 32.13
CA LEU A 2 -46.99 50.92 30.88
C LEU A 2 -46.63 49.43 30.98
N PRO A 3 -46.74 48.65 29.90
CA PRO A 3 -45.88 47.48 29.66
C PRO A 3 -44.98 47.72 28.43
N ILE A 4 -43.66 47.79 28.59
CA ILE A 4 -42.63 46.72 28.46
C ILE A 4 -42.56 46.09 27.05
N ALA A 5 -41.37 46.17 26.46
CA ALA A 5 -41.02 45.74 25.11
C ALA A 5 -40.44 44.31 25.04
N LEU A 6 -40.56 43.74 23.84
CA LEU A 6 -39.62 42.86 23.12
C LEU A 6 -39.54 41.35 23.45
N ALA A 7 -39.86 40.53 22.43
CA ALA A 7 -38.96 39.48 21.92
C ALA A 7 -39.43 39.00 20.52
N LEU A 8 -38.55 39.13 19.51
CA LEU A 8 -38.70 38.51 18.20
C LEU A 8 -38.62 36.98 18.33
N LEU A 9 -39.52 36.26 17.66
CA LEU A 9 -39.31 34.84 17.31
C LEU A 9 -39.16 34.76 15.79
N VAL A 10 -37.92 34.69 15.32
CA VAL A 10 -37.63 34.30 13.93
C VAL A 10 -37.70 32.77 13.87
N VAL A 11 -38.77 32.23 13.27
CA VAL A 11 -38.80 30.82 12.88
C VAL A 11 -38.07 30.71 11.55
N ALA A 12 -36.76 30.49 11.60
CA ALA A 12 -35.99 30.08 10.44
C ALA A 12 -35.97 28.55 10.40
N VAL A 13 -36.84 27.94 9.60
CA VAL A 13 -36.67 26.55 9.17
C VAL A 13 -35.52 26.55 8.15
N LEU A 14 -34.29 26.38 8.63
CA LEU A 14 -33.17 25.99 7.77
C LEU A 14 -33.17 24.47 7.70
N VAL A 15 -33.74 23.92 6.62
CA VAL A 15 -33.30 22.59 6.15
C VAL A 15 -31.98 22.81 5.41
N GLY A 16 -30.93 23.11 6.19
CA GLY A 16 -29.57 23.11 5.68
C GLY A 16 -29.16 21.66 5.57
N GLU A 17 -29.15 21.10 4.37
CA GLU A 17 -28.38 19.88 4.12
C GLU A 17 -26.95 20.15 4.57
N VAL A 18 -26.57 19.50 5.66
CA VAL A 18 -25.23 19.57 6.21
C VAL A 18 -24.35 18.78 5.25
N TRP A 19 -23.77 19.47 4.26
CA TRP A 19 -22.61 18.93 3.55
C TRP A 19 -21.52 18.79 4.61
N ALA A 20 -21.41 17.61 5.20
CA ALA A 20 -20.31 17.31 6.12
C ALA A 20 -19.02 17.41 5.30
N ALA A 21 -18.35 18.56 5.39
CA ALA A 21 -17.01 18.72 4.89
C ALA A 21 -16.16 17.61 5.56
N GLN A 22 -15.61 16.72 4.75
CA GLN A 22 -14.65 15.73 5.25
C GLN A 22 -13.47 16.52 5.79
N ASN A 23 -13.26 16.52 7.11
CA ASN A 23 -12.08 17.13 7.68
C ASN A 23 -10.84 16.44 7.08
N PRO A 24 -9.92 17.20 6.47
CA PRO A 24 -8.70 16.61 5.92
C PRO A 24 -7.95 15.93 7.07
N SER A 25 -7.58 14.67 6.86
CA SER A 25 -6.81 13.89 7.83
C SER A 25 -5.59 13.27 7.16
N THR A 26 -4.47 13.33 7.86
CA THR A 26 -3.24 12.65 7.47
C THR A 26 -3.17 11.32 8.20
N LYS A 27 -2.89 10.24 7.47
CA LYS A 27 -2.72 8.89 8.03
C LYS A 27 -1.43 8.27 7.53
N ARG A 28 -0.61 7.73 8.43
CA ARG A 28 0.54 6.90 8.06
C ARG A 28 0.01 5.60 7.42
N VAL A 29 0.64 5.22 6.30
CA VAL A 29 0.27 4.02 5.54
C VAL A 29 1.27 2.87 5.73
N SER A 30 2.52 3.19 6.07
CA SER A 30 3.59 2.24 6.40
C SER A 30 3.45 1.77 7.84
N VAL A 31 2.43 0.94 8.07
CA VAL A 31 2.16 0.30 9.37
C VAL A 31 1.86 -1.17 9.14
N ASP A 32 2.06 -1.99 10.17
CA ASP A 32 1.67 -3.41 10.14
C ASP A 32 0.13 -3.56 10.10
N SER A 33 -0.36 -4.80 10.01
CA SER A 33 -1.81 -5.06 9.96
C SER A 33 -2.59 -4.70 11.24
N HIS A 34 -1.90 -4.43 12.36
CA HIS A 34 -2.49 -3.95 13.62
C HIS A 34 -2.38 -2.43 13.79
N GLY A 35 -1.73 -1.74 12.83
CA GLY A 35 -1.48 -0.30 12.90
C GLY A 35 -0.23 0.07 13.70
N ALA A 36 0.59 -0.91 14.08
CA ALA A 36 1.88 -0.67 14.71
C ALA A 36 2.86 -0.03 13.72
N GLN A 37 3.67 0.88 14.25
CA GLN A 37 4.69 1.59 13.49
C GLN A 37 5.80 0.63 13.02
N ASP A 38 6.30 0.89 11.80
CA ASP A 38 7.50 0.26 11.24
C ASP A 38 8.77 0.60 12.04
N ASN A 39 9.71 -0.34 12.06
CA ASN A 39 11.02 -0.18 12.70
C ASN A 39 12.15 0.15 11.70
N GLY A 40 11.79 0.51 10.47
CA GLY A 40 12.72 0.82 9.38
C GLY A 40 12.18 1.93 8.48
N GLN A 41 12.99 2.36 7.53
CA GLN A 41 12.60 3.42 6.60
C GLN A 41 11.65 2.86 5.55
N SER A 42 10.63 3.63 5.18
CA SER A 42 9.69 3.32 4.10
C SER A 42 9.73 4.40 3.02
N LEU A 43 9.85 4.01 1.75
CA LEU A 43 10.08 4.91 0.61
C LEU A 43 9.19 4.56 -0.61
N LYS A 44 9.35 5.37 -1.67
CA LYS A 44 8.79 5.22 -3.02
C LYS A 44 7.33 4.73 -3.05
N PRO A 45 6.39 5.45 -2.40
CA PRO A 45 5.00 5.04 -2.39
C PRO A 45 4.37 5.13 -3.80
N ALA A 46 3.52 4.17 -4.12
CA ALA A 46 2.65 4.18 -5.30
C ALA A 46 1.21 3.84 -4.86
N ILE A 47 0.20 4.46 -5.48
CA ILE A 47 -1.19 4.34 -5.05
C ILE A 47 -2.12 3.96 -6.21
N SER A 48 -3.03 3.02 -5.98
CA SER A 48 -4.08 2.65 -6.95
C SER A 48 -5.02 3.83 -7.21
N ALA A 49 -5.69 3.86 -8.36
CA ALA A 49 -6.50 5.01 -8.81
C ALA A 49 -7.63 5.39 -7.83
N ASN A 50 -8.24 4.42 -7.17
CA ASN A 50 -9.28 4.66 -6.15
C ASN A 50 -8.71 4.94 -4.74
N GLY A 51 -7.40 5.07 -4.61
CA GLY A 51 -6.71 5.29 -3.35
C GLY A 51 -6.69 4.10 -2.39
N ARG A 52 -7.29 2.95 -2.70
CA ARG A 52 -7.46 1.85 -1.74
C ARG A 52 -6.15 1.15 -1.40
N PHE A 53 -5.32 0.88 -2.40
CA PHE A 53 -4.08 0.14 -2.23
C PHE A 53 -2.89 1.08 -2.34
N VAL A 54 -1.99 1.03 -1.35
CA VAL A 54 -0.73 1.78 -1.37
C VAL A 54 0.41 0.76 -1.33
N ALA A 55 1.22 0.74 -2.38
CA ALA A 55 2.47 0.01 -2.42
C ALA A 55 3.62 0.91 -1.95
N PHE A 56 4.62 0.35 -1.28
CA PHE A 56 5.81 1.07 -0.83
C PHE A 56 6.94 0.06 -0.56
N ASP A 57 8.19 0.48 -0.71
CA ASP A 57 9.34 -0.30 -0.24
C ASP A 57 9.65 0.06 1.22
N SER A 58 10.18 -0.90 1.97
CA SER A 58 10.57 -0.70 3.37
C SER A 58 11.72 -1.60 3.78
N SER A 59 12.63 -1.07 4.59
CA SER A 59 13.68 -1.84 5.28
C SER A 59 13.23 -2.36 6.66
N ALA A 60 11.95 -2.23 7.00
CA ALA A 60 11.40 -2.62 8.28
C ALA A 60 11.14 -4.13 8.35
N SER A 61 11.55 -4.77 9.45
CA SER A 61 11.34 -6.21 9.68
C SER A 61 10.04 -6.54 10.41
N ASN A 62 9.23 -5.54 10.77
CA ASN A 62 8.04 -5.73 11.61
C ASN A 62 6.71 -5.40 10.92
N LEU A 63 6.70 -5.17 9.60
CA LEU A 63 5.47 -4.88 8.85
C LEU A 63 4.60 -6.12 8.61
N VAL A 64 5.22 -7.30 8.58
CA VAL A 64 4.58 -8.61 8.52
C VAL A 64 5.37 -9.61 9.35
N ALA A 65 4.70 -10.67 9.82
CA ALA A 65 5.41 -11.78 10.46
C ALA A 65 6.27 -12.54 9.44
N GLY A 66 7.43 -13.03 9.89
CA GLY A 66 8.33 -13.83 9.04
C GLY A 66 9.20 -13.00 8.08
N ASP A 67 9.34 -11.70 8.31
CA ASP A 67 10.39 -10.90 7.69
C ASP A 67 11.76 -11.23 8.29
N THR A 68 12.56 -12.00 7.57
CA THR A 68 13.82 -12.55 8.10
C THR A 68 14.99 -12.44 7.13
N ASN A 69 14.81 -11.87 5.94
CA ASN A 69 15.86 -11.77 4.92
C ASN A 69 16.85 -10.63 5.18
N ALA A 70 16.58 -9.74 6.15
CA ALA A 70 17.38 -8.55 6.44
C ALA A 70 17.61 -7.63 5.22
N ALA A 71 16.67 -7.64 4.27
CA ALA A 71 16.70 -6.84 3.05
C ALA A 71 15.46 -5.95 2.97
N ALA A 72 15.50 -4.92 2.11
CA ALA A 72 14.31 -4.15 1.83
C ALA A 72 13.31 -4.97 1.01
N ASP A 73 12.04 -4.81 1.32
CA ASP A 73 10.93 -5.52 0.70
C ASP A 73 9.86 -4.56 0.21
N VAL A 74 9.05 -5.01 -0.75
CA VAL A 74 7.89 -4.27 -1.21
C VAL A 74 6.64 -4.79 -0.51
N PHE A 75 5.86 -3.87 0.03
CA PHE A 75 4.60 -4.12 0.72
C PHE A 75 3.43 -3.43 0.04
N VAL A 76 2.23 -3.97 0.25
CA VAL A 76 0.97 -3.28 -0.09
C VAL A 76 0.07 -3.19 1.14
N ARG A 77 -0.35 -1.97 1.46
CA ARG A 77 -1.40 -1.65 2.42
C ARG A 77 -2.75 -1.56 1.73
N ASP A 78 -3.72 -2.35 2.15
CA ASP A 78 -5.14 -2.14 1.83
C ASP A 78 -5.75 -1.19 2.87
N ARG A 79 -5.98 0.06 2.48
CA ARG A 79 -6.54 1.11 3.35
C ARG A 79 -7.98 0.84 3.78
N LYS A 80 -8.71 -0.02 3.07
CA LYS A 80 -10.08 -0.40 3.45
C LYS A 80 -10.07 -1.45 4.57
N THR A 81 -9.20 -2.45 4.46
CA THR A 81 -9.18 -3.58 5.41
C THR A 81 -8.13 -3.44 6.49
N GLY A 82 -7.21 -2.48 6.38
CA GLY A 82 -6.10 -2.32 7.30
C GLY A 82 -5.06 -3.44 7.23
N LYS A 83 -5.02 -4.22 6.14
CA LYS A 83 -4.05 -5.31 5.98
C LYS A 83 -2.81 -4.84 5.23
N THR A 84 -1.64 -5.17 5.75
CA THR A 84 -0.34 -5.03 5.10
C THR A 84 0.18 -6.39 4.68
N ARG A 85 0.68 -6.51 3.45
CA ARG A 85 1.21 -7.76 2.90
C ARG A 85 2.50 -7.50 2.14
N ARG A 86 3.52 -8.35 2.31
CA ARG A 86 4.68 -8.39 1.41
C ARG A 86 4.22 -8.89 0.04
N VAL A 87 4.71 -8.24 -1.02
CA VAL A 87 4.45 -8.62 -2.42
C VAL A 87 5.70 -9.06 -3.17
N SER A 88 6.90 -8.76 -2.64
CA SER A 88 8.20 -9.34 -3.02
C SER A 88 8.33 -10.80 -2.58
N VAL A 89 7.41 -11.64 -3.06
CA VAL A 89 7.34 -13.08 -2.77
C VAL A 89 7.24 -13.88 -4.05
N ASP A 90 7.67 -15.14 -4.01
CA ASP A 90 7.48 -16.08 -5.10
C ASP A 90 6.00 -16.48 -5.28
N SER A 91 5.69 -17.31 -6.28
CA SER A 91 4.32 -17.78 -6.53
C SER A 91 3.73 -18.69 -5.43
N HIS A 92 4.54 -19.17 -4.49
CA HIS A 92 4.11 -19.95 -3.32
C HIS A 92 4.02 -19.09 -2.04
N GLY A 93 4.41 -17.82 -2.12
CA GLY A 93 4.41 -16.88 -0.99
C GLY A 93 5.69 -16.88 -0.16
N ALA A 94 6.74 -17.57 -0.60
CA ALA A 94 8.06 -17.51 0.02
C ALA A 94 8.72 -16.15 -0.24
N GLN A 95 9.39 -15.60 0.76
CA GLN A 95 10.06 -14.29 0.64
C GLN A 95 11.22 -14.32 -0.36
N GLY A 96 11.44 -13.18 -1.02
CA GLY A 96 12.67 -12.95 -1.77
C GLY A 96 13.91 -13.01 -0.85
N ASN A 97 15.00 -13.55 -1.37
CA ASN A 97 16.31 -13.63 -0.71
C ASN A 97 17.23 -12.43 -1.00
N GLY A 98 16.69 -11.37 -1.62
CA GLY A 98 17.41 -10.18 -2.03
C GLY A 98 16.57 -8.91 -1.87
N ALA A 99 17.21 -7.76 -2.00
CA ALA A 99 16.56 -6.47 -1.82
C ALA A 99 15.63 -6.14 -3.00
N THR A 100 14.50 -5.53 -2.68
CA THR A 100 13.42 -5.25 -3.63
C THR A 100 12.90 -3.82 -3.45
N PHE A 101 12.82 -3.04 -4.53
CA PHE A 101 12.47 -1.62 -4.46
C PHE A 101 11.52 -1.16 -5.59
N LEU A 102 11.26 0.15 -5.59
CA LEU A 102 10.61 0.89 -6.69
C LEU A 102 9.26 0.31 -7.13
N PRO A 103 8.29 0.14 -6.20
CA PRO A 103 7.01 -0.44 -6.59
C PRO A 103 6.20 0.49 -7.48
N ALA A 104 5.53 -0.10 -8.46
CA ALA A 104 4.43 0.49 -9.20
C ALA A 104 3.18 -0.39 -9.04
N ILE A 105 2.00 0.22 -8.91
CA ILE A 105 0.74 -0.50 -8.73
C ILE A 105 -0.27 -0.13 -9.81
N SER A 106 -0.98 -1.12 -10.36
CA SER A 106 -2.02 -0.89 -11.37
C SER A 106 -3.19 -0.08 -10.80
N ALA A 107 -3.95 0.58 -11.68
CA ALA A 107 -5.09 1.42 -11.30
C ALA A 107 -6.13 0.70 -10.43
N ASP A 108 -6.40 -0.57 -10.73
CA ASP A 108 -7.30 -1.45 -9.96
C ASP A 108 -6.65 -2.08 -8.71
N GLY A 109 -5.33 -1.89 -8.55
CA GLY A 109 -4.53 -2.45 -7.48
C GLY A 109 -4.16 -3.92 -7.62
N ARG A 110 -4.49 -4.59 -8.75
CA ARG A 110 -4.25 -6.02 -8.93
C ARG A 110 -2.79 -6.36 -9.14
N PHE A 111 -2.10 -5.64 -10.00
CA PHE A 111 -0.71 -5.91 -10.37
C PHE A 111 0.23 -4.97 -9.63
N VAL A 112 1.34 -5.51 -9.13
CA VAL A 112 2.44 -4.72 -8.60
C VAL A 112 3.71 -5.10 -9.35
N ALA A 113 4.33 -4.11 -9.99
CA ALA A 113 5.66 -4.26 -10.58
C ALA A 113 6.72 -3.75 -9.59
N PHE A 114 7.89 -4.37 -9.56
CA PHE A 114 9.00 -3.98 -8.69
C PHE A 114 10.34 -4.48 -9.27
N ASP A 115 11.45 -3.84 -8.88
CA ASP A 115 12.79 -4.37 -9.15
C ASP A 115 13.25 -5.26 -7.98
N SER A 116 14.00 -6.32 -8.25
CA SER A 116 14.54 -7.16 -7.20
C SER A 116 15.84 -7.83 -7.61
N SER A 117 16.79 -7.91 -6.67
CA SER A 117 18.00 -8.73 -6.80
C SER A 117 17.83 -10.16 -6.27
N ALA A 118 16.61 -10.55 -5.89
CA ALA A 118 16.31 -11.87 -5.34
C ALA A 118 16.26 -12.95 -6.43
N SER A 119 17.12 -13.96 -6.32
CA SER A 119 17.23 -15.07 -7.26
C SER A 119 16.15 -16.15 -7.10
N ASN A 120 15.28 -16.04 -6.09
CA ASN A 120 14.31 -17.07 -5.73
C ASN A 120 12.84 -16.66 -5.97
N LEU A 121 12.57 -15.51 -6.60
CA LEU A 121 11.20 -15.07 -6.87
C LEU A 121 10.54 -15.85 -8.03
N VAL A 122 11.35 -16.36 -8.95
CA VAL A 122 10.94 -17.25 -10.05
C VAL A 122 12.03 -18.30 -10.29
N ALA A 123 11.65 -19.46 -10.83
CA ALA A 123 12.62 -20.48 -11.20
C ALA A 123 13.47 -20.01 -12.39
N GLY A 124 14.77 -20.36 -12.38
CA GLY A 124 15.69 -20.06 -13.48
C GLY A 124 16.26 -18.64 -13.49
N ASP A 125 16.06 -17.86 -12.42
CA ASP A 125 16.72 -16.57 -12.25
C ASP A 125 18.15 -16.75 -11.69
N THR A 126 19.15 -16.69 -12.57
CA THR A 126 20.53 -17.10 -12.26
C THR A 126 21.59 -16.04 -12.59
N ASN A 127 21.18 -14.85 -13.03
CA ASN A 127 22.11 -13.83 -13.54
C ASN A 127 22.71 -12.94 -12.42
N ALA A 128 22.18 -13.04 -11.19
CA ALA A 128 22.61 -12.29 -10.01
C ALA A 128 22.57 -10.75 -10.16
N VAL A 129 21.66 -10.24 -10.99
CA VAL A 129 21.42 -8.80 -11.16
C VAL A 129 19.95 -8.45 -10.87
N SER A 130 19.65 -7.17 -10.65
CA SER A 130 18.26 -6.73 -10.46
C SER A 130 17.44 -6.99 -11.73
N ASP A 131 16.30 -7.64 -11.55
CA ASP A 131 15.31 -7.91 -12.58
C ASP A 131 13.97 -7.23 -12.23
N VAL A 132 13.12 -7.00 -13.23
CA VAL A 132 11.77 -6.48 -13.05
C VAL A 132 10.79 -7.63 -12.96
N PHE A 133 10.00 -7.64 -11.88
CA PHE A 133 8.99 -8.63 -11.63
C PHE A 133 7.60 -8.01 -11.56
N VAL A 134 6.58 -8.82 -11.86
CA VAL A 134 5.16 -8.47 -11.64
C VAL A 134 4.52 -9.53 -10.76
N ARG A 135 3.90 -9.07 -9.66
CA ARG A 135 3.02 -9.86 -8.80
C ARG A 135 1.57 -9.60 -9.16
N ASP A 136 0.86 -10.65 -9.58
CA ASP A 136 -0.61 -10.65 -9.63
C ASP A 136 -1.15 -10.95 -8.22
N ARG A 137 -1.67 -9.94 -7.53
CA ARG A 137 -2.20 -10.06 -6.17
C ARG A 137 -3.49 -10.87 -6.10
N LYS A 138 -4.19 -11.06 -7.22
CA LYS A 138 -5.42 -11.87 -7.28
C LYS A 138 -5.09 -13.35 -7.38
N THR A 139 -4.16 -13.73 -8.26
CA THR A 139 -3.80 -15.14 -8.46
C THR A 139 -2.63 -15.60 -7.60
N GLY A 140 -1.91 -14.68 -6.97
CA GLY A 140 -0.69 -14.98 -6.23
C GLY A 140 0.45 -15.46 -7.12
N LYS A 141 0.52 -15.02 -8.38
CA LYS A 141 1.60 -15.39 -9.32
C LYS A 141 2.64 -14.27 -9.40
N THR A 142 3.91 -14.64 -9.35
CA THR A 142 5.06 -13.76 -9.62
C THR A 142 5.73 -14.19 -10.90
N ARG A 143 6.07 -13.22 -11.76
CA ARG A 143 6.75 -13.44 -13.04
C ARG A 143 7.83 -12.40 -13.23
N ARG A 144 8.98 -12.79 -13.77
CA ARG A 144 9.96 -11.85 -14.34
C ARG A 144 9.41 -11.32 -15.67
N VAL A 145 9.58 -10.02 -15.92
CA VAL A 145 9.16 -9.34 -17.14
C VAL A 145 10.31 -8.61 -17.86
N SER A 146 11.48 -8.48 -17.22
CA SER A 146 12.74 -8.04 -17.85
C SER A 146 13.43 -9.19 -18.59
N VAL A 147 12.77 -9.75 -19.59
CA VAL A 147 13.27 -10.88 -20.38
C VAL A 147 13.58 -10.45 -21.81
N ASP A 148 14.41 -11.22 -22.51
CA ASP A 148 14.65 -10.99 -23.93
C ASP A 148 13.41 -11.32 -24.78
N SER A 149 13.48 -11.12 -26.10
CA SER A 149 12.32 -11.31 -27.00
C SER A 149 11.78 -12.74 -27.06
N HIS A 150 12.50 -13.73 -26.54
CA HIS A 150 12.10 -15.14 -26.51
C HIS A 150 11.30 -15.52 -25.25
N GLY A 151 11.23 -14.62 -24.26
CA GLY A 151 10.43 -14.79 -23.04
C GLY A 151 11.15 -15.50 -21.91
#